data_AF-A0A181Z5U1-F1
#
_entry.id   AF-A0A181Z5U1-F1
#
_cell.length_a   1.000
_cell.length_b   1.000
_cell.length_c   1.000
_cell.angle_alpha   90.00
_cell.angle_beta   90.00
_cell.angle_gamma   90.00
#
_symmetry.space_group_name_H-M   'P 1'
#
loop_
_entity.id
_entity.type
_entity.pdbx_description
1 polymer ?
#
loop_
_entity_poly.entity_id
_entity_poly.type
_entity_poly.pdbx_seq_one_letter_code
_entity_poly.pdbx_strand_id
1 'polypeptide(L)'
;MTTTADLAARLRAMPDDDLERLIVARELPTAVLGETGPQSVADFFDLAEAFRADAAVDAAIERLPRRTLVALRDGAAGPDLAPAIALALAAEDGRVDDAVAARVAAHPDLVGLTGGPVPARPAASAAETAGSTTARTTGAEHAFATMTMLAELLRAVDDGGVRELVKGGIGSPLARALAERSGADPDVVPGRLDLLERIRFTSTADGAWSLTDDGLEWLTTPWAGRWAGLVARWHEWLDPAVGEVIAVADGDWRDLVSLGRWAYPAGARWLDAVLLDVGGTAAALGVTVDGVVTDTGRVLLGDDRAAAERAAEADLPATVEGVYLQHDLTVIAPGPLAPADDAELRTVADLEAPGLAARYRVSEDSLRRALRSGSSRQQVVDLFGRIGLTGVPQPLSYLVDQVAARDGSIVVDRQSGGVGTVVRGTADQLDLIGVDAELRQLAWERPDLTTLVSRYPAHVVHAALEDQRYPAVLQPGARPETRHEPPGRRRAVGRSPEAAARGVVERLRLTTQRGDAEPEQEWLGRQIDLAVRGRTPIRVVVRMPDGSERPFSIVPTSVAAGRIRGKDIAADVERTLPLSLVVSVDSEA
;
A
#
# COMPACT_ATOMS: atom_id res chain seq x y z
N MET A 1 -16.98 -14.38 -33.84
CA MET A 1 -16.68 -13.34 -32.84
C MET A 1 -17.85 -13.28 -31.88
N THR A 2 -17.67 -12.89 -30.63
CA THR A 2 -18.79 -12.73 -29.67
C THR A 2 -19.31 -11.29 -29.67
N THR A 3 -20.62 -11.12 -29.55
CA THR A 3 -21.33 -9.83 -29.55
C THR A 3 -21.63 -9.36 -28.12
N THR A 4 -22.08 -8.10 -27.94
CA THR A 4 -22.53 -7.58 -26.62
C THR A 4 -23.59 -8.48 -26.00
N ALA A 5 -24.48 -8.98 -26.86
CA ALA A 5 -25.53 -9.94 -26.58
C ALA A 5 -25.00 -11.24 -25.95
N ASP A 6 -23.98 -11.85 -26.58
CA ASP A 6 -23.33 -13.07 -26.09
C ASP A 6 -22.60 -12.84 -24.76
N LEU A 7 -21.89 -11.71 -24.64
CA LEU A 7 -21.19 -11.35 -23.40
C LEU A 7 -22.19 -11.15 -22.25
N ALA A 8 -23.29 -10.42 -22.45
CA ALA A 8 -24.31 -10.22 -21.43
C ALA A 8 -24.94 -11.55 -20.97
N ALA A 9 -25.19 -12.49 -21.88
CA ALA A 9 -25.70 -13.81 -21.54
C ALA A 9 -24.71 -14.62 -20.69
N ARG A 10 -23.41 -14.57 -21.03
CA ARG A 10 -22.35 -15.21 -20.24
C ARG A 10 -22.23 -14.61 -18.84
N LEU A 11 -22.20 -13.28 -18.72
CA LEU A 11 -22.13 -12.57 -17.44
C LEU A 11 -23.35 -12.90 -16.55
N ARG A 12 -24.53 -13.04 -17.15
CA ARG A 12 -25.74 -13.44 -16.42
C ARG A 12 -25.64 -14.86 -15.85
N ALA A 13 -25.02 -15.79 -16.59
CA ALA A 13 -24.85 -17.18 -16.17
C ALA A 13 -23.68 -17.40 -15.18
N MET A 14 -22.77 -16.42 -15.05
CA MET A 14 -21.60 -16.49 -14.18
C MET A 14 -22.00 -16.48 -12.69
N PRO A 15 -21.36 -17.28 -11.82
CA PRO A 15 -21.54 -17.19 -10.37
C PRO A 15 -21.22 -15.81 -9.82
N ASP A 16 -21.85 -15.42 -8.70
CA ASP A 16 -21.70 -14.08 -8.12
C ASP A 16 -20.25 -13.76 -7.74
N ASP A 17 -19.55 -14.70 -7.10
CA ASP A 17 -18.15 -14.53 -6.71
C ASP A 17 -17.22 -14.35 -7.92
N ASP A 18 -17.49 -15.07 -9.02
CA ASP A 18 -16.71 -14.94 -10.27
C ASP A 18 -16.97 -13.59 -10.95
N LEU A 19 -18.23 -13.14 -10.92
CA LEU A 19 -18.62 -11.86 -11.49
C LEU A 19 -18.06 -10.69 -10.68
N GLU A 20 -18.06 -10.77 -9.35
CA GLU A 20 -17.40 -9.80 -8.46
C GLU A 20 -15.91 -9.70 -8.80
N ARG A 21 -15.21 -10.84 -8.88
CA ARG A 21 -13.78 -10.88 -9.26
C ARG A 21 -13.53 -10.29 -10.64
N LEU A 22 -14.36 -10.60 -11.63
CA LEU A 22 -14.25 -10.06 -12.98
C LEU A 22 -14.43 -8.53 -13.00
N ILE A 23 -15.43 -8.00 -12.28
CA ILE A 23 -15.66 -6.54 -12.22
C ILE A 23 -14.45 -5.83 -11.60
N VAL A 24 -13.88 -6.39 -10.52
CA VAL A 24 -12.67 -5.84 -9.90
C VAL A 24 -11.49 -5.90 -10.87
N ALA A 25 -11.26 -7.04 -11.54
CA ALA A 25 -10.15 -7.22 -12.47
C ALA A 25 -10.25 -6.35 -13.73
N ARG A 26 -11.46 -5.92 -14.13
CA ARG A 26 -11.70 -5.04 -15.28
C ARG A 26 -11.50 -3.55 -14.98
N GLU A 27 -11.24 -3.19 -13.72
CA GLU A 27 -10.93 -1.82 -13.26
C GLU A 27 -11.86 -0.74 -13.87
N LEU A 28 -13.17 -1.03 -13.96
CA LEU A 28 -14.12 -0.11 -14.58
C LEU A 28 -14.17 1.25 -13.83
N PRO A 29 -14.40 2.37 -14.54
CA PRO A 29 -14.51 3.67 -13.90
C PRO A 29 -15.57 3.70 -12.79
N THR A 30 -15.29 4.38 -11.69
CA THR A 30 -16.21 4.47 -10.53
C THR A 30 -17.60 5.00 -10.88
N ALA A 31 -17.71 5.87 -11.90
CA ALA A 31 -18.99 6.36 -12.41
C ALA A 31 -19.87 5.24 -12.98
N VAL A 32 -19.28 4.18 -13.53
CA VAL A 32 -19.96 3.02 -14.10
C VAL A 32 -20.50 2.10 -13.01
N LEU A 33 -19.74 1.96 -11.91
CA LEU A 33 -20.09 1.15 -10.74
C LEU A 33 -21.03 1.88 -9.76
N GLY A 34 -21.32 3.16 -9.99
CA GLY A 34 -22.20 3.97 -9.15
C GLY A 34 -23.64 3.46 -9.11
N GLU A 35 -24.36 3.80 -8.05
CA GLU A 35 -25.78 3.43 -7.87
C GLU A 35 -26.72 4.19 -8.81
N THR A 36 -26.35 5.42 -9.20
CA THR A 36 -27.15 6.30 -10.04
C THR A 36 -26.25 7.12 -10.96
N GLY A 37 -26.64 7.27 -12.22
CA GLY A 37 -25.99 8.18 -13.14
C GLY A 37 -26.27 7.80 -14.60
N PRO A 38 -25.95 8.66 -15.57
CA PRO A 38 -26.14 8.35 -16.99
C PRO A 38 -25.20 7.25 -17.49
N GLN A 39 -24.14 6.93 -16.76
CA GLN A 39 -23.14 5.90 -17.07
C GLN A 39 -23.23 4.68 -16.15
N SER A 40 -24.15 4.68 -15.17
CA SER A 40 -24.25 3.58 -14.20
C SER A 40 -24.84 2.34 -14.86
N VAL A 41 -24.26 1.18 -14.56
CA VAL A 41 -24.78 -0.12 -15.00
C VAL A 41 -26.13 -0.39 -14.31
N ALA A 42 -27.20 -0.56 -15.09
CA ALA A 42 -28.53 -0.92 -14.61
C ALA A 42 -28.85 -2.41 -14.84
N ASP A 43 -28.34 -2.99 -15.93
CA ASP A 43 -28.53 -4.40 -16.29
C ASP A 43 -27.25 -5.06 -16.85
N PHE A 44 -27.33 -6.37 -17.16
CA PHE A 44 -26.20 -7.14 -17.70
C PHE A 44 -25.75 -6.69 -19.08
N PHE A 45 -26.61 -6.02 -19.85
CA PHE A 45 -26.26 -5.48 -21.15
C PHE A 45 -25.41 -4.22 -20.99
N ASP A 46 -25.79 -3.32 -20.08
CA ASP A 46 -24.99 -2.13 -19.75
C ASP A 46 -23.59 -2.53 -19.24
N LEU A 47 -23.51 -3.61 -18.44
CA LEU A 47 -22.22 -4.14 -17.98
C LEU A 47 -21.38 -4.68 -19.14
N ALA A 48 -22.01 -5.40 -20.08
CA ALA A 48 -21.33 -5.91 -21.27
C ALA A 48 -20.84 -4.76 -22.18
N GLU A 49 -21.63 -3.70 -22.36
CA GLU A 49 -21.19 -2.50 -23.08
C GLU A 49 -20.04 -1.79 -22.38
N ALA A 50 -20.11 -1.67 -21.05
CA ALA A 50 -19.02 -1.09 -20.26
C ALA A 50 -17.72 -1.89 -20.40
N PHE A 51 -17.78 -3.22 -20.39
CA PHE A 51 -16.61 -4.06 -20.66
C PHE A 51 -16.11 -3.93 -22.10
N ARG A 52 -16.98 -3.69 -23.08
CA ARG A 52 -16.61 -3.55 -24.49
C ARG A 52 -16.16 -2.13 -24.88
N ALA A 53 -16.27 -1.16 -23.98
CA ALA A 53 -15.77 0.19 -24.24
C ALA A 53 -14.25 0.17 -24.50
N ASP A 54 -13.79 0.94 -25.50
CA ASP A 54 -12.39 0.96 -25.94
C ASP A 54 -11.40 1.10 -24.78
N ALA A 55 -11.66 2.03 -23.85
CA ALA A 55 -10.79 2.26 -22.69
C ALA A 55 -10.74 1.07 -21.72
N ALA A 56 -11.85 0.33 -21.56
CA ALA A 56 -11.88 -0.85 -20.70
C ALA A 56 -11.16 -2.04 -21.36
N VAL A 57 -11.33 -2.20 -22.68
CA VAL A 57 -10.59 -3.20 -23.47
C VAL A 57 -9.10 -2.91 -23.44
N ASP A 58 -8.69 -1.66 -23.65
CA ASP A 58 -7.28 -1.23 -23.56
C ASP A 58 -6.70 -1.53 -22.19
N ALA A 59 -7.35 -1.08 -21.11
CA ALA A 59 -6.87 -1.32 -19.74
C ALA A 59 -6.66 -2.81 -19.44
N ALA A 60 -7.54 -3.68 -19.95
CA ALA A 60 -7.38 -5.13 -19.79
C ALA A 60 -6.23 -5.70 -20.64
N ILE A 61 -6.10 -5.26 -21.90
CA ILE A 61 -5.02 -5.67 -22.81
C ILE A 61 -3.65 -5.25 -22.26
N GLU A 62 -3.53 -4.06 -21.65
CA GLU A 62 -2.31 -3.55 -21.01
C GLU A 62 -1.80 -4.48 -19.89
N ARG A 63 -2.67 -5.30 -19.29
CA ARG A 63 -2.35 -6.25 -18.22
C ARG A 63 -2.07 -7.68 -18.71
N LEU A 64 -2.19 -7.96 -20.01
CA LEU A 64 -2.02 -9.31 -20.55
C LEU A 64 -0.56 -9.61 -20.93
N PRO A 65 -0.04 -10.81 -20.62
CA PRO A 65 1.29 -11.21 -21.05
C PRO A 65 1.32 -11.48 -22.56
N ARG A 66 2.51 -11.38 -23.14
CA ARG A 66 2.79 -11.52 -24.57
C ARG A 66 2.15 -12.77 -25.19
N ARG A 67 2.30 -13.92 -24.53
CA ARG A 67 1.72 -15.20 -24.99
C ARG A 67 0.20 -15.15 -25.12
N THR A 68 -0.47 -14.49 -24.17
CA THR A 68 -1.92 -14.32 -24.20
C THR A 68 -2.34 -13.35 -25.28
N LEU A 69 -1.60 -12.25 -25.50
CA LEU A 69 -1.88 -11.30 -26.57
C LEU A 69 -1.74 -11.94 -27.97
N VAL A 70 -0.75 -12.82 -28.16
CA VAL A 70 -0.60 -13.61 -29.39
C VAL A 70 -1.78 -14.57 -29.57
N ALA A 71 -2.13 -15.35 -28.55
CA ALA A 71 -3.27 -16.26 -28.60
C ALA A 71 -4.60 -15.54 -28.86
N LEU A 72 -4.80 -14.39 -28.22
CA LEU A 72 -5.98 -13.53 -28.38
C LEU A 72 -6.06 -12.94 -29.79
N ARG A 73 -4.95 -12.51 -30.38
CA ARG A 73 -4.92 -12.02 -31.77
C ARG A 73 -5.21 -13.15 -32.76
N ASP A 74 -4.63 -14.31 -32.54
CA ASP A 74 -4.70 -15.44 -33.49
C ASP A 74 -5.98 -16.27 -33.31
N GLY A 75 -6.78 -16.01 -32.27
CA GLY A 75 -7.99 -16.77 -31.93
C GLY A 75 -7.71 -18.22 -31.55
N ALA A 76 -6.52 -18.48 -30.99
CA ALA A 76 -6.06 -19.83 -30.68
C ALA A 76 -6.58 -20.27 -29.30
N ALA A 77 -7.40 -21.33 -29.27
CA ALA A 77 -7.80 -21.97 -28.02
C ALA A 77 -6.58 -22.65 -27.36
N GLY A 78 -6.50 -22.59 -26.03
CA GLY A 78 -5.41 -23.21 -25.27
C GLY A 78 -5.13 -22.52 -23.94
N PRO A 79 -4.13 -23.01 -23.18
CA PRO A 79 -3.80 -22.49 -21.86
C PRO A 79 -3.34 -21.03 -21.90
N ASP A 80 -2.69 -20.59 -22.99
CA ASP A 80 -2.21 -19.22 -23.13
C ASP A 80 -3.35 -18.19 -23.24
N LEU A 81 -4.55 -18.61 -23.64
CA LEU A 81 -5.74 -17.75 -23.72
C LEU A 81 -6.45 -17.60 -22.36
N ALA A 82 -6.12 -18.42 -21.36
CA ALA A 82 -6.81 -18.43 -20.07
C ALA A 82 -6.87 -17.05 -19.36
N PRO A 83 -5.80 -16.22 -19.34
CA PRO A 83 -5.90 -14.89 -18.73
C PRO A 83 -6.88 -13.96 -19.47
N ALA A 84 -6.99 -14.07 -20.79
CA ALA A 84 -7.97 -13.29 -21.55
C ALA A 84 -9.41 -13.79 -21.32
N ILE A 85 -9.60 -15.10 -21.16
CA ILE A 85 -10.91 -15.69 -20.79
C ILE A 85 -11.33 -15.21 -19.40
N ALA A 86 -10.40 -15.17 -18.44
CA ALA A 86 -10.65 -14.69 -17.08
C ALA A 86 -11.08 -13.21 -17.04
N LEU A 87 -10.67 -12.41 -18.04
CA LEU A 87 -11.10 -11.01 -18.23
C LEU A 87 -12.29 -10.86 -19.18
N ALA A 88 -12.97 -11.96 -19.52
CA ALA A 88 -14.10 -12.05 -20.44
C ALA A 88 -13.84 -11.51 -21.87
N LEU A 89 -12.57 -11.38 -22.27
CA LEU A 89 -12.14 -10.90 -23.59
C LEU A 89 -12.30 -11.96 -24.69
N ALA A 90 -12.30 -13.24 -24.30
CA ALA A 90 -12.53 -14.39 -25.17
C ALA A 90 -13.42 -15.43 -24.46
N ALA A 91 -13.98 -16.35 -25.25
CA ALA A 91 -14.68 -17.53 -24.78
C ALA A 91 -13.73 -18.74 -24.65
N GLU A 92 -14.14 -19.75 -23.88
CA GLU A 92 -13.35 -20.98 -23.66
C GLU A 92 -13.03 -21.75 -24.94
N ASP A 93 -13.89 -21.63 -25.96
CA ASP A 93 -13.71 -22.25 -27.28
C ASP A 93 -12.78 -21.46 -28.21
N GLY A 94 -12.13 -20.40 -27.71
CA GLY A 94 -11.21 -19.56 -28.46
C GLY A 94 -11.86 -18.40 -29.21
N ARG A 95 -13.20 -18.27 -29.20
CA ARG A 95 -13.88 -17.15 -29.87
C ARG A 95 -13.63 -15.84 -29.12
N VAL A 96 -13.04 -14.88 -29.83
CA VAL A 96 -12.77 -13.53 -29.30
C VAL A 96 -13.97 -12.61 -29.52
N ASP A 97 -14.21 -11.70 -28.57
CA ASP A 97 -15.19 -10.62 -28.71
C ASP A 97 -14.81 -9.67 -29.86
N ASP A 98 -15.79 -9.24 -30.65
CA ASP A 98 -15.54 -8.41 -31.84
C ASP A 98 -14.95 -7.04 -31.52
N ALA A 99 -15.38 -6.39 -30.42
CA ALA A 99 -14.78 -5.14 -29.96
C ALA A 99 -13.31 -5.35 -29.55
N VAL A 100 -13.04 -6.47 -28.88
CA VAL A 100 -11.67 -6.84 -28.46
C VAL A 100 -10.77 -7.10 -29.65
N ALA A 101 -11.22 -7.93 -30.61
CA ALA A 101 -10.44 -8.24 -31.80
C ALA A 101 -10.15 -6.99 -32.64
N ALA A 102 -11.14 -6.09 -32.79
CA ALA A 102 -10.94 -4.81 -33.47
C ALA A 102 -9.89 -3.95 -32.75
N ARG A 103 -9.93 -3.90 -31.42
CA ARG A 103 -8.97 -3.13 -30.62
C ARG A 103 -7.55 -3.72 -30.71
N VAL A 104 -7.39 -5.04 -30.57
CA VAL A 104 -6.11 -5.74 -30.71
C VAL A 104 -5.51 -5.52 -32.10
N ALA A 105 -6.30 -5.60 -33.16
CA ALA A 105 -5.85 -5.39 -34.53
C ALA A 105 -5.40 -3.93 -34.80
N ALA A 106 -6.01 -2.96 -34.11
CA ALA A 106 -5.69 -1.55 -34.22
C ALA A 106 -4.53 -1.10 -33.30
N HIS A 107 -4.10 -1.93 -32.35
CA HIS A 107 -3.11 -1.53 -31.34
C HIS A 107 -1.68 -1.59 -31.90
N PRO A 108 -0.94 -0.47 -31.95
CA PRO A 108 0.34 -0.38 -32.67
C PRO A 108 1.39 -1.38 -32.16
N ASP A 109 1.47 -1.57 -30.84
CA ASP A 109 2.45 -2.49 -30.23
C ASP A 109 2.11 -3.99 -30.41
N LEU A 110 0.90 -4.29 -30.89
CA LEU A 110 0.43 -5.68 -31.11
C LEU A 110 0.46 -6.08 -32.59
N VAL A 111 0.53 -5.10 -33.51
CA VAL A 111 0.67 -5.35 -34.94
C VAL A 111 1.98 -6.09 -35.21
N GLY A 112 1.90 -7.30 -35.75
CA GLY A 112 3.08 -8.12 -36.04
C GLY A 112 3.72 -8.80 -34.82
N LEU A 113 3.09 -8.76 -33.65
CA LEU A 113 3.59 -9.39 -32.43
C LEU A 113 3.82 -10.90 -32.61
N THR A 114 5.02 -11.41 -32.35
CA THR A 114 5.26 -12.85 -32.38
C THR A 114 5.45 -13.38 -30.97
N GLY A 115 5.10 -14.65 -30.72
CA GLY A 115 5.46 -15.38 -29.49
C GLY A 115 6.95 -15.75 -29.43
N GLY A 116 7.81 -15.01 -30.14
CA GLY A 116 9.23 -15.32 -30.33
C GLY A 116 10.00 -15.49 -29.02
N PRO A 117 11.24 -16.02 -29.08
CA PRO A 117 12.02 -16.34 -27.89
C PRO A 117 12.27 -15.11 -27.02
N VAL A 118 12.46 -15.35 -25.73
CA VAL A 118 12.96 -14.34 -24.79
C VAL A 118 14.21 -13.67 -25.40
N PRO A 119 14.36 -12.33 -25.32
CA PRO A 119 15.53 -11.65 -25.83
C PRO A 119 16.82 -12.29 -25.32
N ALA A 120 17.76 -12.55 -26.22
CA ALA A 120 19.03 -13.18 -25.85
C ALA A 120 19.78 -12.27 -24.86
N ARG A 121 20.11 -12.83 -23.69
CA ARG A 121 20.91 -12.13 -22.67
C ARG A 121 22.35 -11.93 -23.19
N PRO A 122 22.99 -10.78 -22.93
CA PRO A 122 24.44 -10.68 -23.05
C PRO A 122 25.09 -11.74 -22.17
N ALA A 123 26.01 -12.56 -22.71
CA ALA A 123 26.68 -13.56 -21.90
C ALA A 123 27.38 -12.91 -20.71
N ALA A 124 27.13 -13.41 -19.50
CA ALA A 124 27.79 -12.92 -18.29
C ALA A 124 29.31 -13.01 -18.45
N SER A 125 30.02 -11.93 -18.15
CA SER A 125 31.48 -11.92 -18.27
C SER A 125 32.14 -12.71 -17.13
N ALA A 126 33.33 -13.29 -17.35
CA ALA A 126 34.06 -14.00 -16.30
C ALA A 126 34.43 -13.09 -15.08
N ALA A 127 34.42 -11.76 -15.26
CA ALA A 127 34.61 -10.79 -14.20
C ALA A 127 33.38 -10.66 -13.27
N GLU A 128 32.16 -10.86 -13.81
CA GLU A 128 30.91 -10.82 -13.05
C GLU A 128 30.80 -12.01 -12.07
N THR A 129 31.34 -13.18 -12.44
CA THR A 129 31.37 -14.35 -11.55
C THR A 129 32.37 -14.21 -10.40
N ALA A 130 33.51 -13.55 -10.63
CA ALA A 130 34.53 -13.29 -9.62
C ALA A 130 34.12 -12.16 -8.63
N GLY A 131 33.18 -11.30 -9.02
CA GLY A 131 32.64 -10.20 -8.21
C GLY A 131 31.61 -10.60 -7.15
N SER A 132 31.22 -11.88 -7.04
CA SER A 132 30.15 -12.34 -6.14
C SER A 132 30.38 -11.96 -4.66
N THR A 133 31.61 -12.10 -4.13
CA THR A 133 31.90 -11.74 -2.73
C THR A 133 31.77 -10.22 -2.50
N THR A 134 32.31 -9.40 -3.40
CA THR A 134 32.16 -7.93 -3.30
C THR A 134 30.70 -7.52 -3.39
N ALA A 135 29.95 -8.11 -4.33
CA ALA A 135 28.52 -7.85 -4.49
C ALA A 135 27.72 -8.26 -3.24
N ARG A 136 28.06 -9.38 -2.60
CA ARG A 136 27.45 -9.78 -1.31
C ARG A 136 27.72 -8.75 -0.22
N THR A 137 28.97 -8.31 -0.05
CA THR A 137 29.33 -7.29 0.94
C THR A 137 28.61 -5.97 0.69
N THR A 138 28.63 -5.46 -0.55
CA THR A 138 27.91 -4.23 -0.92
C THR A 138 26.40 -4.35 -0.71
N GLY A 139 25.82 -5.51 -1.06
CA GLY A 139 24.40 -5.80 -0.80
C GLY A 139 24.08 -5.76 0.69
N ALA A 140 24.90 -6.38 1.54
CA ALA A 140 24.73 -6.37 2.99
C ALA A 140 24.87 -4.95 3.59
N GLU A 141 25.79 -4.13 3.06
CA GLU A 141 25.92 -2.71 3.45
C GLU A 141 24.67 -1.89 3.12
N HIS A 142 24.14 -2.05 1.90
CA HIS A 142 22.88 -1.41 1.49
C HIS A 142 21.70 -1.86 2.37
N ALA A 143 21.58 -3.16 2.61
CA ALA A 143 20.53 -3.72 3.45
C ALA A 143 20.63 -3.17 4.89
N PHE A 144 21.83 -3.14 5.47
CA PHE A 144 22.06 -2.62 6.81
C PHE A 144 21.68 -1.13 6.92
N ALA A 145 22.12 -0.31 5.98
CA ALA A 145 21.78 1.12 5.93
C ALA A 145 20.27 1.33 5.79
N THR A 146 19.62 0.60 4.87
CA THR A 146 18.17 0.69 4.65
C THR A 146 17.38 0.23 5.89
N MET A 147 17.73 -0.90 6.50
CA MET A 147 17.06 -1.36 7.72
C MET A 147 17.23 -0.38 8.89
N THR A 148 18.41 0.24 9.03
CA THR A 148 18.65 1.26 10.05
C THR A 148 17.75 2.47 9.83
N MET A 149 17.65 2.96 8.59
CA MET A 149 16.73 4.04 8.23
C MET A 149 15.27 3.67 8.51
N LEU A 150 14.82 2.50 8.04
CA LEU A 150 13.43 2.06 8.23
C LEU A 150 13.08 1.98 9.72
N ALA A 151 14.01 1.51 10.57
CA ALA A 151 13.81 1.50 12.01
C ALA A 151 13.66 2.91 12.61
N GLU A 152 14.43 3.90 12.14
CA GLU A 152 14.26 5.29 12.59
C GLU A 152 12.95 5.92 12.10
N LEU A 153 12.50 5.60 10.88
CA LEU A 153 11.22 6.04 10.36
C LEU A 153 10.06 5.43 11.16
N LEU A 154 10.10 4.13 11.47
CA LEU A 154 9.07 3.47 12.28
C LEU A 154 8.98 4.09 13.68
N ARG A 155 10.11 4.42 14.31
CA ARG A 155 10.12 5.11 15.61
C ARG A 155 9.58 6.54 15.50
N ALA A 156 9.87 7.26 14.43
CA ALA A 156 9.30 8.59 14.22
C ALA A 156 7.77 8.54 13.98
N VAL A 157 7.27 7.46 13.37
CA VAL A 157 5.83 7.18 13.25
C VAL A 157 5.22 6.88 14.62
N ASP A 158 5.87 6.04 15.43
CA ASP A 158 5.44 5.71 16.80
C ASP A 158 5.39 6.95 17.72
N ASP A 159 6.35 7.87 17.56
CA ASP A 159 6.40 9.17 18.22
C ASP A 159 5.27 10.13 17.77
N GLY A 160 4.44 9.74 16.80
CA GLY A 160 3.36 10.56 16.23
C GLY A 160 3.84 11.71 15.34
N GLY A 161 5.10 11.65 14.88
CA GLY A 161 5.79 12.72 14.15
C GLY A 161 5.47 12.78 12.65
N VAL A 162 4.76 11.79 12.10
CA VAL A 162 4.54 11.66 10.66
C VAL A 162 3.08 11.92 10.29
N ARG A 163 2.86 12.98 9.52
CA ARG A 163 1.55 13.36 9.00
C ARG A 163 1.62 13.74 7.53
N GLU A 164 0.62 13.30 6.78
CA GLU A 164 0.46 13.61 5.37
C GLU A 164 -0.09 15.02 5.15
N LEU A 165 0.25 15.56 3.99
CA LEU A 165 -0.38 16.73 3.44
C LEU A 165 -1.78 16.37 2.92
N VAL A 166 -2.66 17.37 2.83
CA VAL A 166 -4.02 17.22 2.25
C VAL A 166 -3.99 16.65 0.82
N LYS A 167 -2.88 16.85 0.09
CA LYS A 167 -2.69 16.35 -1.29
C LYS A 167 -1.99 14.98 -1.36
N GLY A 168 -1.77 14.33 -0.21
CA GLY A 168 -1.00 13.09 -0.09
C GLY A 168 0.50 13.34 0.12
N GLY A 169 1.19 12.33 0.66
CA GLY A 169 2.63 12.36 0.95
C GLY A 169 3.03 13.35 2.05
N ILE A 170 4.32 13.45 2.32
CA ILE A 170 4.88 14.32 3.37
C ILE A 170 5.44 15.64 2.81
N GLY A 171 5.44 16.69 3.63
CA GLY A 171 6.05 17.97 3.28
C GLY A 171 7.58 17.95 3.35
N SER A 172 8.25 18.78 2.52
CA SER A 172 9.71 18.87 2.49
C SER A 172 10.38 19.17 3.84
N PRO A 173 9.81 19.99 4.75
CA PRO A 173 10.40 20.19 6.08
C PRO A 173 10.42 18.90 6.91
N LEU A 174 9.34 18.11 6.87
CA LEU A 174 9.26 16.83 7.57
C LEU A 174 10.21 15.81 6.95
N ALA A 175 10.28 15.74 5.62
CA ALA A 175 11.22 14.85 4.91
C ALA A 175 12.68 15.11 5.34
N ARG A 176 13.08 16.38 5.44
CA ARG A 176 14.43 16.76 5.92
C ARG A 176 14.67 16.38 7.38
N ALA A 177 13.69 16.60 8.26
CA ALA A 177 13.81 16.23 9.67
C ALA A 177 13.95 14.71 9.87
N LEU A 178 13.19 13.91 9.11
CA LEU A 178 13.27 12.45 9.14
C LEU A 178 14.59 11.94 8.52
N ALA A 179 15.07 12.60 7.47
CA ALA A 179 16.35 12.29 6.84
C ALA A 179 17.52 12.55 7.79
N GLU A 180 17.52 13.67 8.51
CA GLU A 180 18.52 13.99 9.52
C GLU A 180 18.52 12.96 10.66
N ARG A 181 17.34 12.58 11.18
CA ARG A 181 17.19 11.54 12.21
C ARG A 181 17.72 10.18 11.77
N SER A 182 17.50 9.82 10.50
CA SER A 182 17.90 8.51 9.95
C SER A 182 19.31 8.50 9.34
N GLY A 183 19.99 9.65 9.26
CA GLY A 183 21.30 9.78 8.64
C GLY A 183 21.29 9.58 7.12
N ALA A 184 20.22 10.01 6.45
CA ALA A 184 19.98 9.70 5.05
C ALA A 184 19.69 10.92 4.16
N ASP A 185 19.53 10.69 2.86
CA ASP A 185 19.12 11.71 1.90
C ASP A 185 17.61 12.01 2.03
N PRO A 186 17.18 13.29 2.10
CA PRO A 186 15.76 13.65 2.11
C PRO A 186 14.94 13.12 0.94
N ASP A 187 15.54 12.93 -0.23
CA ASP A 187 14.82 12.54 -1.45
C ASP A 187 14.34 11.08 -1.40
N VAL A 188 14.99 10.22 -0.60
CA VAL A 188 14.61 8.82 -0.48
C VAL A 188 13.55 8.57 0.61
N VAL A 189 13.34 9.51 1.53
CA VAL A 189 12.42 9.33 2.67
C VAL A 189 10.98 9.01 2.25
N PRO A 190 10.37 9.73 1.28
CA PRO A 190 8.99 9.43 0.87
C PRO A 190 8.82 8.00 0.37
N GLY A 191 9.70 7.52 -0.52
CA GLY A 191 9.62 6.15 -1.04
C GLY A 191 9.87 5.08 0.03
N ARG A 192 10.54 5.42 1.13
CA ARG A 192 10.77 4.51 2.26
C ARG A 192 9.57 4.43 3.19
N LEU A 193 8.85 5.54 3.38
CA LEU A 193 7.54 5.53 4.03
C LEU A 193 6.54 4.71 3.20
N ASP A 194 6.49 4.94 1.88
CA ASP A 194 5.64 4.15 0.98
C ASP A 194 5.95 2.65 1.09
N LEU A 195 7.23 2.27 1.17
CA LEU A 195 7.63 0.88 1.39
C LEU A 195 7.08 0.33 2.72
N LEU A 196 7.20 1.07 3.83
CA LEU A 196 6.70 0.65 5.15
C LEU A 196 5.18 0.42 5.16
N GLU A 197 4.43 1.27 4.46
CA GLU A 197 2.99 1.11 4.32
C GLU A 197 2.63 -0.10 3.44
N ARG A 198 3.34 -0.30 2.32
CA ARG A 198 3.14 -1.45 1.42
C ARG A 198 3.39 -2.78 2.12
N ILE A 199 4.48 -2.88 2.90
CA ILE A 199 4.80 -4.08 3.70
C ILE A 199 4.03 -4.17 5.03
N ARG A 200 3.11 -3.23 5.28
CA ARG A 200 2.17 -3.21 6.42
C ARG A 200 2.84 -3.06 7.79
N PHE A 201 4.04 -2.50 7.86
CA PHE A 201 4.66 -2.11 9.13
C PHE A 201 4.07 -0.82 9.69
N THR A 202 3.46 -0.03 8.82
CA THR A 202 2.68 1.16 9.19
C THR A 202 1.29 1.09 8.59
N SER A 203 0.39 1.91 9.11
CA SER A 203 -0.90 2.19 8.50
C SER A 203 -1.22 3.69 8.56
N THR A 204 -1.89 4.18 7.52
CA THR A 204 -2.27 5.59 7.41
C THR A 204 -3.78 5.74 7.52
N ALA A 205 -4.24 6.56 8.47
CA ALA A 205 -5.65 6.88 8.66
C ALA A 205 -5.83 8.39 8.89
N ASP A 206 -6.73 9.02 8.12
CA ASP A 206 -6.96 10.48 8.15
C ASP A 206 -5.67 11.32 8.04
N GLY A 207 -4.70 10.82 7.27
CA GLY A 207 -3.39 11.45 7.05
C GLY A 207 -2.42 11.35 8.23
N ALA A 208 -2.76 10.60 9.29
CA ALA A 208 -1.83 10.26 10.37
C ALA A 208 -1.28 8.84 10.17
N TRP A 209 0.04 8.71 10.25
CA TRP A 209 0.71 7.43 10.20
C TRP A 209 0.73 6.82 11.60
N SER A 210 0.59 5.50 11.68
CA SER A 210 0.64 4.73 12.92
C SER A 210 1.41 3.43 12.73
N LEU A 211 2.09 2.98 13.77
CA LEU A 211 2.84 1.73 13.78
C LEU A 211 1.87 0.55 13.92
N THR A 212 2.12 -0.55 13.19
CA THR A 212 1.38 -1.81 13.36
C THR A 212 2.11 -2.73 14.33
N ASP A 213 1.43 -3.77 14.83
CA ASP A 213 2.06 -4.80 15.69
C ASP A 213 3.25 -5.47 14.98
N ASP A 214 3.12 -5.73 13.68
CA ASP A 214 4.20 -6.27 12.84
C ASP A 214 5.42 -5.32 12.76
N GLY A 215 5.18 -4.02 12.61
CA GLY A 215 6.23 -3.01 12.60
C GLY A 215 6.95 -2.90 13.95
N LEU A 216 6.19 -3.01 15.05
CA LEU A 216 6.73 -3.01 16.41
C LEU A 216 7.57 -4.26 16.69
N GLU A 217 7.10 -5.44 16.29
CA GLU A 217 7.85 -6.69 16.43
C GLU A 217 9.17 -6.60 15.67
N TRP A 218 9.14 -6.12 14.42
CA TRP A 218 10.32 -5.98 13.56
C TRP A 218 11.41 -5.09 14.17
N LEU A 219 11.04 -4.07 14.96
CA LEU A 219 11.99 -3.23 15.70
C LEU A 219 12.79 -3.98 16.77
N THR A 220 12.41 -5.19 17.15
CA THR A 220 13.16 -6.01 18.12
C THR A 220 13.70 -7.33 17.56
N THR A 221 13.29 -7.69 16.34
CA THR A 221 13.82 -8.85 15.61
C THR A 221 15.33 -8.74 15.37
N PRO A 222 16.13 -9.82 15.53
CA PRO A 222 17.54 -9.84 15.19
C PRO A 222 17.82 -9.41 13.74
N TRP A 223 18.99 -8.84 13.46
CA TRP A 223 19.32 -8.25 12.14
C TRP A 223 19.13 -9.19 10.96
N ALA A 224 19.56 -10.45 11.07
CA ALA A 224 19.36 -11.45 10.01
C ALA A 224 17.85 -11.71 9.75
N GLY A 225 17.07 -11.84 10.83
CA GLY A 225 15.62 -11.98 10.76
C GLY A 225 14.92 -10.75 10.20
N ARG A 226 15.42 -9.54 10.48
CA ARG A 226 14.89 -8.29 9.90
C ARG A 226 15.07 -8.26 8.39
N TRP A 227 16.26 -8.60 7.90
CA TRP A 227 16.56 -8.54 6.47
C TRP A 227 15.70 -9.54 5.70
N ALA A 228 15.70 -10.80 6.13
CA ALA A 228 14.93 -11.85 5.50
C ALA A 228 13.42 -11.62 5.59
N GLY A 229 12.90 -11.14 6.73
CA GLY A 229 11.49 -10.79 6.86
C GLY A 229 11.06 -9.60 5.99
N LEU A 230 11.92 -8.58 5.88
CA LEU A 230 11.70 -7.41 5.04
C LEU A 230 11.64 -7.78 3.55
N VAL A 231 12.61 -8.58 3.07
CA VAL A 231 12.64 -9.03 1.67
C VAL A 231 11.46 -9.94 1.35
N ALA A 232 11.10 -10.87 2.25
CA ALA A 232 9.94 -11.74 2.06
C ALA A 232 8.64 -10.95 1.90
N ARG A 233 8.35 -10.01 2.82
CA ARG A 233 7.13 -9.17 2.75
C ARG A 233 7.11 -8.26 1.52
N TRP A 234 8.26 -7.71 1.14
CA TRP A 234 8.37 -6.92 -0.08
C TRP A 234 8.11 -7.77 -1.33
N HIS A 235 8.68 -8.98 -1.40
CA HIS A 235 8.50 -9.91 -2.51
C HIS A 235 7.04 -10.39 -2.65
N GLU A 236 6.38 -10.71 -1.53
CA GLU A 236 4.96 -11.09 -1.49
C GLU A 236 4.01 -10.00 -2.04
N TRP A 237 4.42 -8.74 -1.96
CA TRP A 237 3.62 -7.61 -2.42
C TRP A 237 3.83 -7.27 -3.91
N LEU A 238 4.79 -7.89 -4.59
CA LEU A 238 5.04 -7.61 -6.00
C LEU A 238 3.87 -8.06 -6.88
N ASP A 239 3.50 -7.23 -7.85
CA ASP A 239 2.50 -7.58 -8.86
C ASP A 239 2.92 -8.87 -9.60
N PRO A 240 2.02 -9.83 -9.86
CA PRO A 240 2.35 -11.07 -10.57
C PRO A 240 3.08 -10.85 -11.90
N ALA A 241 2.78 -9.76 -12.62
CA ALA A 241 3.47 -9.41 -13.86
C ALA A 241 4.94 -9.07 -13.62
N VAL A 242 5.24 -8.37 -12.53
CA VAL A 242 6.62 -8.10 -12.09
C VAL A 242 7.33 -9.40 -11.78
N GLY A 243 6.66 -10.33 -11.09
CA GLY A 243 7.19 -11.67 -10.80
C GLY A 243 7.54 -12.44 -12.08
N GLU A 244 6.68 -12.41 -13.10
CA GLU A 244 6.97 -13.02 -14.41
C GLU A 244 8.19 -12.36 -15.08
N VAL A 245 8.29 -11.02 -15.04
CA VAL A 245 9.43 -10.30 -15.62
C VAL A 245 10.73 -10.64 -14.88
N ILE A 246 10.71 -10.70 -13.55
CA ILE A 246 11.87 -11.08 -12.72
C ILE A 246 12.30 -12.52 -13.00
N ALA A 247 11.34 -13.43 -13.17
CA ALA A 247 11.63 -14.82 -13.51
C ALA A 247 12.31 -14.94 -14.88
N VAL A 248 11.86 -14.15 -15.87
CA VAL A 248 12.53 -14.04 -17.18
C VAL A 248 13.91 -13.39 -17.04
N ALA A 249 14.03 -12.40 -16.14
CA ALA A 249 15.27 -11.70 -15.87
C ALA A 249 16.31 -12.56 -15.15
N ASP A 250 15.95 -13.73 -14.59
CA ASP A 250 16.84 -14.80 -14.08
C ASP A 250 18.15 -14.26 -13.47
N GLY A 251 18.02 -13.43 -12.43
CA GLY A 251 19.14 -12.86 -11.68
C GLY A 251 19.82 -11.62 -12.27
N ASP A 252 19.46 -11.18 -13.47
CA ASP A 252 20.01 -9.99 -14.15
C ASP A 252 18.91 -8.96 -14.46
N TRP A 253 18.77 -8.00 -13.55
CA TRP A 253 17.72 -7.00 -13.49
C TRP A 253 18.12 -5.64 -14.10
N ARG A 254 19.28 -5.55 -14.77
CA ARG A 254 19.75 -4.30 -15.38
C ARG A 254 18.79 -3.71 -16.42
N ASP A 255 18.09 -4.60 -17.13
CA ASP A 255 17.19 -4.25 -18.24
C ASP A 255 15.72 -4.61 -17.95
N LEU A 256 15.29 -4.57 -16.68
CA LEU A 256 13.91 -4.96 -16.29
C LEU A 256 12.84 -4.28 -17.15
N VAL A 257 12.95 -2.98 -17.42
CA VAL A 257 11.96 -2.25 -18.25
C VAL A 257 11.89 -2.81 -19.67
N SER A 258 13.04 -3.12 -20.29
CA SER A 258 13.10 -3.70 -21.62
C SER A 258 12.49 -5.11 -21.66
N LEU A 259 12.77 -5.93 -20.64
CA LEU A 259 12.17 -7.25 -20.47
C LEU A 259 10.66 -7.15 -20.20
N GLY A 260 10.24 -6.17 -19.40
CA GLY A 260 8.84 -5.85 -19.12
C GLY A 260 8.07 -5.50 -20.38
N ARG A 261 8.60 -4.60 -21.21
CA ARG A 261 8.00 -4.26 -22.52
C ARG A 261 7.98 -5.44 -23.49
N TRP A 262 8.93 -6.37 -23.39
CA TRP A 262 8.87 -7.60 -24.17
C TRP A 262 7.78 -8.55 -23.66
N ALA A 263 7.70 -8.76 -22.35
CA ALA A 263 6.78 -9.68 -21.67
C ALA A 263 5.33 -9.15 -21.65
N TYR A 264 5.15 -7.84 -21.56
CA TYR A 264 3.87 -7.12 -21.56
C TYR A 264 3.92 -5.99 -22.60
N PRO A 265 3.78 -6.30 -23.90
CA PRO A 265 3.91 -5.34 -25.01
C PRO A 265 3.03 -4.09 -24.91
N ALA A 266 1.82 -4.22 -24.35
CA ALA A 266 0.90 -3.10 -24.13
C ALA A 266 1.06 -2.46 -22.74
N GLY A 267 1.87 -3.03 -21.84
CA GLY A 267 1.89 -2.66 -20.42
C GLY A 267 2.75 -1.46 -20.04
N ALA A 268 3.44 -0.83 -20.99
CA ALA A 268 4.46 0.20 -20.70
C ALA A 268 3.93 1.36 -19.83
N ARG A 269 2.65 1.74 -19.99
CA ARG A 269 2.03 2.86 -19.27
C ARG A 269 2.00 2.69 -17.75
N TRP A 270 1.91 1.45 -17.26
CA TRP A 270 1.85 1.15 -15.84
C TRP A 270 3.10 0.40 -15.35
N LEU A 271 3.62 -0.53 -16.14
CA LEU A 271 4.66 -1.47 -15.72
C LEU A 271 6.06 -0.85 -15.68
N ASP A 272 6.37 0.11 -16.57
CA ASP A 272 7.70 0.71 -16.65
C ASP A 272 8.10 1.38 -15.32
N ALA A 273 7.20 2.20 -14.76
CA ALA A 273 7.43 2.89 -13.50
C ALA A 273 7.53 1.91 -12.32
N VAL A 274 6.69 0.86 -12.32
CA VAL A 274 6.72 -0.19 -11.30
C VAL A 274 8.04 -0.96 -11.34
N LEU A 275 8.53 -1.34 -12.51
CA LEU A 275 9.79 -2.07 -12.64
C LEU A 275 11.01 -1.23 -12.23
N LEU A 276 10.99 0.08 -12.49
CA LEU A 276 12.03 1.00 -12.00
C LEU A 276 12.00 1.10 -10.47
N ASP A 277 10.82 1.24 -9.87
CA ASP A 277 10.64 1.27 -8.41
C ASP A 277 11.10 -0.04 -7.75
N VAL A 278 10.75 -1.18 -8.35
CA VAL A 278 11.15 -2.51 -7.90
C VAL A 278 12.66 -2.69 -7.98
N GLY A 279 13.30 -2.30 -9.09
CA GLY A 279 14.76 -2.36 -9.22
C GLY A 279 15.48 -1.48 -8.19
N GLY A 280 15.00 -0.25 -7.98
CA GLY A 280 15.55 0.66 -6.97
C GLY A 280 15.35 0.15 -5.54
N THR A 281 14.20 -0.45 -5.25
CA THR A 281 13.91 -1.04 -3.95
C THR A 281 14.75 -2.29 -3.71
N ALA A 282 14.90 -3.17 -4.70
CA ALA A 282 15.77 -4.35 -4.61
C ALA A 282 17.24 -3.97 -4.31
N ALA A 283 17.73 -2.91 -4.95
CA ALA A 283 19.07 -2.40 -4.70
C ALA A 283 19.23 -1.84 -3.28
N ALA A 284 18.22 -1.10 -2.79
CA ALA A 284 18.21 -0.58 -1.43
C ALA A 284 18.12 -1.69 -0.38
N LEU A 285 17.36 -2.75 -0.66
CA LEU A 285 17.23 -3.93 0.18
C LEU A 285 18.44 -4.87 0.09
N GLY A 286 19.47 -4.54 -0.69
CA GLY A 286 20.67 -5.38 -0.85
C GLY A 286 20.46 -6.68 -1.63
N VAL A 287 19.29 -6.83 -2.28
CA VAL A 287 18.96 -8.00 -3.10
C VAL A 287 19.76 -7.97 -4.40
N THR A 288 19.97 -6.78 -4.96
CA THR A 288 20.76 -6.57 -6.18
C THR A 288 21.89 -5.58 -5.97
N VAL A 289 23.01 -5.77 -6.67
CA VAL A 289 24.09 -4.79 -6.82
C VAL A 289 24.35 -4.59 -8.31
N ASP A 290 24.36 -3.34 -8.77
CA ASP A 290 24.47 -2.97 -10.20
C ASP A 290 23.47 -3.71 -11.09
N GLY A 291 22.27 -3.95 -10.56
CA GLY A 291 21.20 -4.67 -11.25
C GLY A 291 21.40 -6.18 -11.32
N VAL A 292 22.40 -6.78 -10.66
CA VAL A 292 22.57 -8.23 -10.60
C VAL A 292 22.17 -8.75 -9.21
N VAL A 293 21.35 -9.80 -9.17
CA VAL A 293 20.90 -10.43 -7.91
C VAL A 293 22.09 -11.10 -7.23
N THR A 294 22.36 -10.71 -5.99
CA THR A 294 23.43 -11.26 -5.15
C THR A 294 23.11 -12.70 -4.75
N ASP A 295 24.11 -13.51 -4.39
CA ASP A 295 23.85 -14.89 -3.96
C ASP A 295 22.96 -14.92 -2.71
N THR A 296 23.14 -13.97 -1.78
CA THR A 296 22.29 -13.80 -0.60
C THR A 296 20.89 -13.32 -0.97
N GLY A 297 20.76 -12.38 -1.91
CA GLY A 297 19.49 -11.95 -2.49
C GLY A 297 18.69 -13.12 -3.08
N ARG A 298 19.34 -14.05 -3.79
CA ARG A 298 18.65 -15.25 -4.32
C ARG A 298 18.09 -16.14 -3.21
N VAL A 299 18.81 -16.29 -2.11
CA VAL A 299 18.33 -17.08 -0.96
C VAL A 299 17.19 -16.35 -0.24
N LEU A 300 17.29 -15.03 -0.06
CA LEU A 300 16.27 -14.20 0.59
C LEU A 300 14.94 -14.14 -0.19
N LEU A 301 15.00 -14.23 -1.53
CA LEU A 301 13.82 -14.29 -2.41
C LEU A 301 13.18 -15.69 -2.45
N GLY A 302 13.83 -16.72 -1.89
CA GLY A 302 13.29 -18.07 -1.83
C GLY A 302 12.37 -18.29 -0.63
N ASP A 303 11.66 -19.42 -0.63
CA ASP A 303 10.65 -19.74 0.40
C ASP A 303 11.25 -20.30 1.71
N ASP A 304 12.53 -20.67 1.75
CA ASP A 304 13.18 -21.21 2.96
C ASP A 304 13.68 -20.09 3.88
N ARG A 305 12.80 -19.71 4.83
CA ARG A 305 13.10 -18.69 5.84
C ARG A 305 14.36 -18.96 6.66
N ALA A 306 14.64 -20.22 6.98
CA ALA A 306 15.80 -20.57 7.81
C ALA A 306 17.10 -20.47 6.99
N ALA A 307 17.08 -20.81 5.70
CA ALA A 307 18.20 -20.57 4.81
C ALA A 307 18.45 -19.07 4.60
N ALA A 308 17.38 -18.29 4.44
CA ALA A 308 17.44 -16.84 4.32
C ALA A 308 18.10 -16.18 5.54
N GLU A 309 17.75 -16.58 6.76
CA GLU A 309 18.38 -16.06 7.98
C GLU A 309 19.85 -16.43 8.08
N ARG A 310 20.22 -17.68 7.77
CA ARG A 310 21.64 -18.09 7.79
C ARG A 310 22.48 -17.32 6.76
N ALA A 311 21.94 -17.08 5.57
CA ALA A 311 22.62 -16.29 4.55
C ALA A 311 22.78 -14.83 4.98
N ALA A 312 21.73 -14.23 5.55
CA ALA A 312 21.78 -12.88 6.09
C ALA A 312 22.78 -12.76 7.25
N GLU A 313 22.82 -13.72 8.18
CA GLU A 313 23.75 -13.75 9.30
C GLU A 313 25.22 -13.88 8.85
N ALA A 314 25.48 -14.62 7.77
CA ALA A 314 26.82 -14.80 7.24
C ALA A 314 27.41 -13.53 6.58
N ASP A 315 26.55 -12.68 6.01
CA ASP A 315 26.96 -11.51 5.24
C ASP A 315 26.82 -10.19 6.01
N LEU A 316 25.88 -10.09 6.96
CA LEU A 316 25.70 -8.88 7.77
C LEU A 316 26.84 -8.72 8.78
N PRO A 317 27.17 -7.47 9.18
CA PRO A 317 28.09 -7.22 10.27
C PRO A 317 27.59 -7.86 11.58
N ALA A 318 28.49 -8.55 12.29
CA ALA A 318 28.18 -9.15 13.57
C ALA A 318 27.80 -8.09 14.62
N THR A 319 26.84 -8.43 15.49
CA THR A 319 26.47 -7.57 16.59
C THR A 319 27.55 -7.51 17.66
N VAL A 320 27.70 -6.36 18.30
CA VAL A 320 28.62 -6.18 19.42
C VAL A 320 27.94 -6.52 20.75
N GLU A 321 28.73 -6.97 21.72
CA GLU A 321 28.24 -7.40 23.04
C GLU A 321 27.79 -6.23 23.95
N GLY A 322 28.11 -4.98 23.59
CA GLY A 322 27.79 -3.83 24.42
C GLY A 322 28.33 -2.51 23.88
N VAL A 323 28.30 -1.50 24.75
CA VAL A 323 28.63 -0.10 24.45
C VAL A 323 29.73 0.43 25.38
N TYR A 324 30.44 1.45 24.90
CA TYR A 324 31.34 2.26 25.72
C TYR A 324 30.56 3.42 26.35
N LEU A 325 30.51 3.45 27.68
CA LEU A 325 29.90 4.53 28.45
C LEU A 325 30.98 5.56 28.81
N GLN A 326 30.85 6.79 28.32
CA GLN A 326 31.86 7.83 28.50
C GLN A 326 31.51 8.79 29.65
N HIS A 327 32.52 9.51 30.15
CA HIS A 327 32.39 10.41 31.30
C HIS A 327 31.60 11.70 30.98
N ASP A 328 31.51 12.03 29.70
CA ASP A 328 30.77 13.17 29.18
C ASP A 328 29.31 12.85 28.88
N LEU A 329 28.81 11.67 29.29
CA LEU A 329 27.45 11.14 29.05
C LEU A 329 27.18 10.67 27.61
N THR A 330 28.23 10.54 26.82
CA THR A 330 28.16 9.93 25.49
C THR A 330 28.22 8.40 25.62
N VAL A 331 27.42 7.71 24.80
CA VAL A 331 27.44 6.26 24.68
C VAL A 331 27.81 5.89 23.25
N ILE A 332 28.83 5.05 23.08
CA ILE A 332 29.32 4.63 21.76
C ILE A 332 29.11 3.13 21.60
N ALA A 333 28.31 2.74 20.61
CA ALA A 333 28.26 1.37 20.13
C ALA A 333 29.33 1.21 19.02
N PRO A 334 30.36 0.36 19.19
CA PRO A 334 31.43 0.20 18.20
C PRO A 334 31.03 -0.60 16.95
N GLY A 335 29.83 -1.18 16.97
CA GLY A 335 29.21 -1.97 15.93
C GLY A 335 27.70 -2.00 16.14
N PRO A 336 26.93 -2.70 15.28
CA PRO A 336 25.50 -2.83 15.49
C PRO A 336 25.19 -3.53 16.81
N LEU A 337 24.29 -2.98 17.60
CA LEU A 337 23.78 -3.66 18.79
C LEU A 337 22.76 -4.72 18.39
N ALA A 338 22.54 -5.71 19.28
CA ALA A 338 21.35 -6.52 19.19
C ALA A 338 20.12 -5.59 19.24
N PRO A 339 19.12 -5.76 18.35
CA PRO A 339 17.94 -4.90 18.30
C PRO A 339 17.19 -4.72 19.63
N ALA A 340 17.15 -5.76 20.48
CA ALA A 340 16.59 -5.67 21.82
C ALA A 340 17.41 -4.75 22.75
N ASP A 341 18.75 -4.82 22.70
CA ASP A 341 19.63 -3.95 23.50
C ASP A 341 19.59 -2.49 23.00
N ASP A 342 19.50 -2.27 21.69
CA ASP A 342 19.26 -0.94 21.10
C ASP A 342 17.93 -0.34 21.59
N ALA A 343 16.85 -1.13 21.57
CA ALA A 343 15.55 -0.71 22.06
C ALA A 343 15.59 -0.36 23.56
N GLU A 344 16.26 -1.17 24.38
CA GLU A 344 16.38 -0.91 25.81
C GLU A 344 17.26 0.31 26.11
N LEU A 345 18.39 0.48 25.42
CA LEU A 345 19.26 1.66 25.56
C LEU A 345 18.51 2.96 25.22
N ARG A 346 17.65 2.94 24.20
CA ARG A 346 16.83 4.10 23.79
C ARG A 346 15.81 4.54 24.82
N THR A 347 15.46 3.67 25.77
CA THR A 347 14.59 4.09 26.89
C THR A 347 15.26 5.13 27.78
N VAL A 348 16.59 5.13 27.86
CA VAL A 348 17.40 5.98 28.75
C VAL A 348 18.35 6.92 28.03
N ALA A 349 18.49 6.82 26.70
CA ALA A 349 19.40 7.63 25.89
C ALA A 349 18.78 8.00 24.54
N ASP A 350 19.14 9.17 24.02
CA ASP A 350 18.73 9.64 22.69
C ASP A 350 19.77 9.24 21.64
N LEU A 351 19.36 8.70 20.49
CA LEU A 351 20.27 8.42 19.37
C LEU A 351 20.66 9.75 18.70
N GLU A 352 21.96 10.05 18.64
CA GLU A 352 22.49 11.24 17.97
C GLU A 352 23.03 10.94 16.56
N ALA A 353 23.59 9.74 16.36
CA ALA A 353 24.14 9.32 15.07
C ALA A 353 23.87 7.82 14.86
N PRO A 354 22.96 7.45 13.95
CA PRO A 354 22.75 6.06 13.55
C PRO A 354 23.91 5.55 12.69
N GLY A 355 24.01 4.22 12.55
CA GLY A 355 24.96 3.55 11.64
C GLY A 355 25.72 2.41 12.31
N LEU A 356 26.78 1.95 11.64
CA LEU A 356 27.63 0.86 12.14
C LEU A 356 28.26 1.20 13.49
N ALA A 357 28.72 2.44 13.66
CA ALA A 357 29.19 2.95 14.93
C ALA A 357 28.19 4.00 15.44
N ALA A 358 27.19 3.55 16.19
CA ALA A 358 26.12 4.43 16.67
C ALA A 358 26.56 5.23 17.91
N ARG A 359 26.10 6.47 17.99
CA ARG A 359 26.29 7.34 19.16
C ARG A 359 24.96 7.70 19.79
N TYR A 360 24.89 7.54 21.10
CA TYR A 360 23.75 7.97 21.92
C TYR A 360 24.20 8.97 22.96
N ARG A 361 23.23 9.72 23.48
CA ARG A 361 23.40 10.72 24.53
C ARG A 361 22.47 10.42 25.69
N VAL A 362 23.03 10.28 26.88
CA VAL A 362 22.23 10.30 28.10
C VAL A 362 22.04 11.74 28.56
N SER A 363 20.81 12.11 28.88
CA SER A 363 20.44 13.43 29.37
C SER A 363 19.49 13.33 30.56
N GLU A 364 19.27 14.45 31.27
CA GLU A 364 18.22 14.49 32.29
C GLU A 364 16.84 14.21 31.69
N ASP A 365 16.58 14.67 30.47
CA ASP A 365 15.30 14.49 29.80
C ASP A 365 15.08 13.03 29.41
N SER A 366 16.10 12.34 28.87
CA SER A 366 16.00 10.91 28.53
C SER A 366 15.76 10.04 29.76
N LEU A 367 16.47 10.32 30.86
CA LEU A 367 16.27 9.61 32.13
C LEU A 367 14.91 9.92 32.76
N ARG A 368 14.44 11.17 32.71
CA ARG A 368 13.11 11.55 33.20
C ARG A 368 12.01 10.83 32.41
N ARG A 369 12.14 10.72 31.09
CA ARG A 369 11.21 9.93 30.26
C ARG A 369 11.18 8.47 30.69
N ALA A 370 12.35 7.86 30.93
CA ALA A 370 12.46 6.47 31.39
C ALA A 370 11.75 6.24 32.74
N LEU A 371 11.95 7.14 33.71
CA LEU A 371 11.34 7.01 35.03
C LEU A 371 9.82 7.18 34.97
N ARG A 372 9.34 8.14 34.18
CA ARG A 372 7.90 8.39 33.98
C ARG A 372 7.20 7.26 33.24
N SER A 373 7.90 6.54 32.37
CA SER A 373 7.38 5.32 31.73
C SER A 373 7.41 4.08 32.63
N GLY A 374 7.87 4.22 33.89
CA GLY A 374 7.79 3.19 34.92
C GLY A 374 9.12 2.52 35.26
N SER A 375 10.24 2.93 34.65
CA SER A 375 11.56 2.43 35.03
C SER A 375 11.94 2.91 36.44
N SER A 376 12.53 2.04 37.24
CA SER A 376 13.13 2.41 38.52
C SER A 376 14.60 2.81 38.34
N ARG A 377 15.13 3.58 39.30
CA ARG A 377 16.57 3.88 39.41
C ARG A 377 17.44 2.62 39.27
N GLN A 378 17.07 1.55 39.97
CA GLN A 378 17.85 0.32 39.97
C GLN A 378 17.87 -0.33 38.59
N GLN A 379 16.72 -0.39 37.91
CA GLN A 379 16.63 -0.93 36.54
C GLN A 379 17.51 -0.15 35.55
N VAL A 380 17.55 1.19 35.67
CA VAL A 380 18.41 2.02 34.81
C VAL A 380 19.90 1.74 35.06
N VAL A 381 20.31 1.62 36.32
CA VAL A 381 21.70 1.28 36.68
C VAL A 381 22.07 -0.13 36.21
N ASP A 382 21.17 -1.10 36.40
CA ASP A 382 21.36 -2.49 35.99
C ASP A 382 21.48 -2.61 34.46
N LEU A 383 20.68 -1.85 33.71
CA LEU A 383 20.79 -1.71 32.26
C LEU A 383 22.20 -1.26 31.87
N PHE A 384 22.67 -0.11 32.38
CA PHE A 384 24.01 0.40 32.06
C PHE A 384 25.12 -0.56 32.49
N GLY A 385 24.96 -1.25 33.61
CA GLY A 385 25.90 -2.26 34.09
C GLY A 385 25.98 -3.49 33.17
N ARG A 386 24.85 -3.90 32.59
CA ARG A 386 24.79 -5.03 31.66
C ARG A 386 25.36 -4.70 30.28
N ILE A 387 25.00 -3.55 29.71
CA ILE A 387 25.41 -3.18 28.34
C ILE A 387 26.80 -2.53 28.29
N GLY A 388 27.29 -1.99 29.41
CA GLY A 388 28.54 -1.24 29.45
C GLY A 388 29.78 -2.13 29.47
N LEU A 389 30.64 -2.02 28.45
CA LEU A 389 31.89 -2.79 28.34
C LEU A 389 32.97 -2.37 29.35
N THR A 390 32.90 -1.13 29.84
CA THR A 390 33.92 -0.52 30.71
C THR A 390 33.39 -0.19 32.11
N GLY A 391 32.21 -0.71 32.47
CA GLY A 391 31.48 -0.33 33.68
C GLY A 391 30.81 1.05 33.59
N VAL A 392 30.01 1.40 34.60
CA VAL A 392 29.21 2.65 34.63
C VAL A 392 30.06 3.80 35.18
N PRO A 393 30.31 4.89 34.42
CA PRO A 393 31.05 6.04 34.92
C PRO A 393 30.34 6.71 36.10
N GLN A 394 31.14 7.25 37.04
CA GLN A 394 30.60 7.97 38.19
C GLN A 394 29.69 9.15 37.80
N PRO A 395 30.01 9.99 36.79
CA PRO A 395 29.11 11.07 36.38
C PRO A 395 27.72 10.57 35.93
N LEU A 396 27.67 9.43 35.24
CA LEU A 396 26.43 8.81 34.79
C LEU A 396 25.61 8.28 35.97
N SER A 397 26.27 7.58 36.91
CA SER A 397 25.61 7.09 38.14
C SER A 397 25.03 8.24 38.95
N TYR A 398 25.79 9.33 39.11
CA TYR A 398 25.34 10.52 39.82
C TYR A 398 24.15 11.19 39.13
N LEU A 399 24.15 11.27 37.80
CA LEU A 399 23.04 11.83 37.05
C LEU A 399 21.76 11.02 37.25
N VAL A 400 21.84 9.68 37.19
CA VAL A 400 20.71 8.78 37.43
C VAL A 400 20.16 9.01 38.85
N ASP A 401 21.03 9.08 39.86
CA ASP A 401 20.64 9.33 41.25
C ASP A 401 19.96 10.69 41.41
N GLN A 402 20.52 11.73 40.80
CA GLN A 402 19.99 13.10 40.84
C GLN A 402 18.59 13.17 40.21
N VAL A 403 18.40 12.57 39.03
CA VAL A 403 17.12 12.60 38.33
C VAL A 403 16.09 11.76 39.08
N ALA A 404 16.45 10.56 39.54
CA ALA A 404 15.55 9.68 40.30
C ALA A 404 15.10 10.27 41.64
N ALA A 405 15.97 11.03 42.33
CA ALA A 405 15.61 11.69 43.58
C ALA A 405 14.67 12.89 43.37
N ARG A 406 14.69 13.50 42.18
CA ARG A 406 13.89 14.68 41.84
C ARG A 406 12.59 14.33 41.13
N ASP A 407 12.53 13.23 40.39
CA ASP A 407 11.34 12.84 39.65
C ASP A 407 10.17 12.57 40.61
N GLY A 408 9.00 13.15 40.30
CA GLY A 408 7.83 13.09 41.18
C GLY A 408 7.92 13.91 42.47
N SER A 409 8.95 14.75 42.65
CA SER A 409 9.05 15.66 43.80
C SER A 409 7.98 16.77 43.79
N ILE A 410 7.40 17.05 42.63
CA ILE A 410 6.28 17.98 42.48
C ILE A 410 5.03 17.17 42.14
N VAL A 411 4.01 17.24 43.00
CA VAL A 411 2.77 16.47 42.85
C VAL A 411 1.64 17.41 42.46
N VAL A 412 1.06 17.18 41.28
CA VAL A 412 -0.09 17.91 40.77
C VAL A 412 -1.36 17.11 41.04
N ASP A 413 -2.32 17.73 41.70
CA ASP A 413 -3.55 17.11 42.15
C ASP A 413 -4.75 18.03 41.94
N ARG A 414 -5.96 17.50 42.01
CA ARG A 414 -7.20 18.29 41.89
C ARG A 414 -7.47 19.02 43.20
N GLN A 415 -7.93 20.27 43.10
CA GLN A 415 -8.36 21.00 44.29
C GLN A 415 -9.68 20.44 44.86
N SER A 416 -9.78 20.41 46.19
CA SER A 416 -11.01 20.06 46.91
C SER A 416 -12.16 20.99 46.46
N GLY A 417 -13.17 20.43 45.80
CA GLY A 417 -14.27 21.18 45.17
C GLY A 417 -14.38 21.02 43.64
N GLY A 418 -13.43 20.34 43.00
CA GLY A 418 -13.53 19.90 41.60
C GLY A 418 -13.15 20.94 40.54
N VAL A 419 -12.99 22.20 40.92
CA VAL A 419 -12.54 23.30 40.06
C VAL A 419 -11.19 23.79 40.58
N GLY A 420 -10.13 23.64 39.78
CA GLY A 420 -8.78 24.06 40.12
C GLY A 420 -7.81 22.92 40.43
N THR A 421 -6.56 23.30 40.70
CA THR A 421 -5.38 22.44 40.86
C THR A 421 -4.63 22.80 42.12
N VAL A 422 -4.12 21.78 42.80
CA VAL A 422 -3.18 21.89 43.92
C VAL A 422 -1.85 21.29 43.48
N VAL A 423 -0.77 22.05 43.59
CA VAL A 423 0.60 21.61 43.29
C VAL A 423 1.37 21.58 44.60
N ARG A 424 1.90 20.41 44.98
CA ARG A 424 2.69 20.21 46.21
C ARG A 424 4.15 19.96 45.86
N GLY A 425 5.06 20.52 46.64
CA GLY A 425 6.51 20.39 46.43
C GLY A 425 7.29 21.03 47.57
N THR A 426 8.61 21.09 47.46
CA THR A 426 9.43 21.84 48.44
C THR A 426 9.26 23.35 48.27
N ALA A 427 9.60 24.11 49.30
CA ALA A 427 9.47 25.57 49.27
C ALA A 427 10.21 26.21 48.08
N ASP A 428 11.47 25.83 47.90
CA ASP A 428 12.33 26.34 46.82
C ASP A 428 11.77 26.01 45.43
N GLN A 429 11.25 24.80 45.23
CA GLN A 429 10.67 24.37 43.94
C GLN A 429 9.46 25.21 43.56
N LEU A 430 8.55 25.37 44.52
CA LEU A 430 7.33 26.10 44.30
C LEU A 430 7.61 27.61 44.19
N ASP A 431 8.63 28.14 44.86
CA ASP A 431 9.04 29.54 44.73
C ASP A 431 9.52 29.83 43.31
N LEU A 432 10.32 28.91 42.75
CA LEU A 432 10.74 28.97 41.35
C LEU A 432 9.54 28.96 40.39
N ILE A 433 8.57 28.05 40.58
CA ILE A 433 7.34 28.00 39.78
C ILE A 433 6.53 29.31 39.89
N GLY A 434 6.45 29.87 41.10
CA GLY A 434 5.67 31.08 41.36
C GLY A 434 6.21 32.32 40.67
N VAL A 435 7.52 32.37 40.39
CA VAL A 435 8.18 33.50 39.71
C VAL A 435 8.49 33.24 38.24
N ASP A 436 8.26 32.02 37.75
CA ASP A 436 8.52 31.63 36.36
C ASP A 436 7.66 32.45 35.39
N ALA A 437 8.34 33.12 34.46
CA ALA A 437 7.73 34.04 33.53
C ALA A 437 6.68 33.37 32.63
N GLU A 438 6.92 32.14 32.21
CA GLU A 438 6.09 31.35 31.29
C GLU A 438 4.88 30.73 32.00
N LEU A 439 4.97 30.55 33.32
CA LEU A 439 3.89 29.99 34.13
C LEU A 439 3.00 31.04 34.80
N ARG A 440 3.34 32.34 34.73
CA ARG A 440 2.54 33.43 35.34
C ARG A 440 1.05 33.41 34.94
N GLN A 441 0.76 32.99 33.72
CA GLN A 441 -0.60 32.87 33.19
C GLN A 441 -1.50 31.86 33.92
N LEU A 442 -0.90 30.95 34.69
CA LEU A 442 -1.61 29.95 35.50
C LEU A 442 -2.21 30.53 36.78
N ALA A 443 -2.00 31.82 37.05
CA ALA A 443 -2.61 32.56 38.17
C ALA A 443 -2.43 31.82 39.51
N TRP A 444 -1.16 31.66 39.90
CA TRP A 444 -0.76 30.98 41.12
C TRP A 444 -1.20 31.75 42.37
N GLU A 445 -1.80 31.04 43.31
CA GLU A 445 -1.93 31.50 44.70
C GLU A 445 -1.10 30.58 45.59
N ARG A 446 -0.50 31.15 46.63
CA ARG A 446 0.36 30.39 47.55
C ARG A 446 -0.22 30.36 48.97
N PRO A 447 -1.04 29.35 49.31
CA PRO A 447 -1.62 29.23 50.64
C PRO A 447 -0.56 28.91 51.72
N ASP A 448 0.50 28.17 51.38
CA ASP A 448 1.58 27.81 52.30
C ASP A 448 2.92 27.56 51.57
N LEU A 449 3.98 27.27 52.33
CA LEU A 449 5.32 27.06 51.77
C LEU A 449 5.44 25.80 50.90
N THR A 450 4.54 24.84 51.01
CA THR A 450 4.60 23.54 50.33
C THR A 450 3.46 23.31 49.33
N THR A 451 2.65 24.34 49.10
CA THR A 451 1.46 24.26 48.24
C THR A 451 1.32 25.49 47.37
N LEU A 452 1.15 25.30 46.06
CA LEU A 452 0.59 26.28 45.13
C LEU A 452 -0.80 25.83 44.69
N VAL A 453 -1.68 26.78 44.43
CA VAL A 453 -2.98 26.50 43.82
C VAL A 453 -3.18 27.33 42.56
N SER A 454 -3.92 26.77 41.61
CA SER A 454 -4.27 27.40 40.34
C SER A 454 -5.74 27.14 40.03
N ARG A 455 -6.43 28.13 39.46
CA ARG A 455 -7.82 27.96 39.00
C ARG A 455 -7.98 27.06 37.78
N TYR A 456 -6.89 26.76 37.06
CA TYR A 456 -6.94 25.95 35.84
C TYR A 456 -7.04 24.45 36.16
N PRO A 457 -7.53 23.61 35.24
CA PRO A 457 -7.60 22.17 35.42
C PRO A 457 -6.22 21.51 35.60
N ALA A 458 -6.15 20.45 36.40
CA ALA A 458 -4.89 19.79 36.79
C ALA A 458 -4.07 19.28 35.61
N HIS A 459 -4.70 18.79 34.55
CA HIS A 459 -4.00 18.35 33.33
C HIS A 459 -3.38 19.51 32.54
N VAL A 460 -4.01 20.69 32.53
CA VAL A 460 -3.45 21.89 31.87
C VAL A 460 -2.24 22.39 32.65
N VAL A 461 -2.37 22.44 33.98
CA VAL A 461 -1.28 22.86 34.86
C VAL A 461 -0.11 21.88 34.79
N HIS A 462 -0.40 20.57 34.82
CA HIS A 462 0.62 19.52 34.68
C HIS A 462 1.34 19.62 33.33
N ALA A 463 0.62 19.75 32.22
CA ALA A 463 1.22 19.93 30.90
C ALA A 463 2.12 21.18 30.84
N ALA A 464 1.67 22.32 31.37
CA ALA A 464 2.48 23.53 31.40
C ALA A 464 3.74 23.41 32.28
N LEU A 465 3.65 22.71 33.41
CA LEU A 465 4.81 22.39 34.25
C LEU A 465 5.80 21.45 33.52
N GLU A 466 5.29 20.49 32.77
CA GLU A 466 6.12 19.60 31.95
C GLU A 466 6.80 20.33 30.79
N ASP A 467 6.10 21.24 30.10
CA ASP A 467 6.65 22.08 29.04
C ASP A 467 7.84 22.93 29.54
N GLN A 468 7.77 23.37 30.81
CA GLN A 468 8.85 24.09 31.49
C GLN A 468 9.83 23.16 32.24
N ARG A 469 9.77 21.86 31.98
CA ARG A 469 10.69 20.83 32.51
C ARG A 469 10.69 20.66 34.03
N TYR A 470 9.63 21.08 34.72
CA TYR A 470 9.46 20.76 36.14
C TYR A 470 9.15 19.26 36.32
N PRO A 471 9.69 18.60 37.36
CA PRO A 471 9.49 17.17 37.62
C PRO A 471 8.11 16.89 38.26
N ALA A 472 7.06 17.38 37.61
CA ALA A 472 5.68 17.27 38.04
C ALA A 472 5.06 15.91 37.69
N VAL A 473 4.33 15.32 38.63
CA VAL A 473 3.55 14.10 38.43
C VAL A 473 2.08 14.37 38.73
N LEU A 474 1.21 14.00 37.79
CA LEU A 474 -0.24 14.13 37.93
C LEU A 474 -0.83 12.92 38.67
N GLN A 475 -1.49 13.17 39.80
CA GLN A 475 -2.16 12.15 40.59
C GLN A 475 -3.27 11.45 39.78
N PRO A 476 -3.49 10.13 39.94
CA PRO A 476 -4.51 9.38 39.20
C PRO A 476 -5.91 9.99 39.30
N GLY A 477 -6.31 10.46 40.49
CA GLY A 477 -7.60 11.11 40.72
C GLY A 477 -7.76 12.50 40.08
N ALA A 478 -6.65 13.10 39.65
CA ALA A 478 -6.59 14.40 38.99
C ALA A 478 -6.54 14.29 37.46
N ARG A 479 -6.29 13.09 36.92
CA ARG A 479 -6.38 12.82 35.49
C ARG A 479 -7.80 13.13 35.01
N PRO A 480 -7.97 13.73 33.83
CA PRO A 480 -9.29 13.88 33.25
C PRO A 480 -9.88 12.47 33.08
N GLU A 481 -11.13 12.27 33.50
CA GLU A 481 -11.88 11.10 33.06
C GLU A 481 -11.80 11.09 31.55
N THR A 482 -11.25 10.03 30.97
CA THR A 482 -11.29 9.78 29.53
C THR A 482 -12.76 9.66 29.15
N ARG A 483 -13.42 10.80 28.92
CA ARG A 483 -14.61 10.84 28.08
C ARG A 483 -14.13 10.22 26.78
N HIS A 484 -14.62 9.01 26.53
CA HIS A 484 -14.56 8.39 25.22
C HIS A 484 -14.76 9.50 24.21
N GLU A 485 -13.78 9.67 23.33
CA GLU A 485 -13.92 10.54 22.19
C GLU A 485 -15.33 10.34 21.62
N PRO A 486 -16.06 11.42 21.29
CA PRO A 486 -17.27 11.28 20.51
C PRO A 486 -16.89 10.41 19.32
N PRO A 487 -17.63 9.33 18.99
CA PRO A 487 -17.21 8.42 17.94
C PRO A 487 -16.93 9.28 16.73
N GLY A 488 -15.64 9.37 16.38
CA GLY A 488 -15.18 10.11 15.23
C GLY A 488 -16.10 9.67 14.11
N ARG A 489 -16.79 10.63 13.47
CA ARG A 489 -17.65 10.34 12.33
C ARG A 489 -16.85 9.38 11.47
N ARG A 490 -17.25 8.10 11.45
CA ARG A 490 -16.69 7.13 10.53
C ARG A 490 -16.90 7.76 9.19
N ARG A 491 -15.85 8.37 8.65
CA ARG A 491 -15.79 8.69 7.25
C ARG A 491 -16.12 7.35 6.60
N ALA A 492 -17.17 7.31 5.80
CA ALA A 492 -17.50 6.11 5.06
C ALA A 492 -16.19 5.68 4.42
N VAL A 493 -15.65 4.54 4.87
CA VAL A 493 -14.52 3.87 4.23
C VAL A 493 -14.87 3.95 2.75
N GLY A 494 -14.01 4.60 1.96
CA GLY A 494 -14.21 4.63 0.51
C GLY A 494 -14.51 3.19 0.11
N ARG A 495 -15.71 2.93 -0.43
CA ARG A 495 -16.15 1.55 -0.67
C ARG A 495 -15.02 0.87 -1.41
N SER A 496 -14.47 -0.19 -0.84
CA SER A 496 -13.40 -0.93 -1.50
C SER A 496 -13.90 -1.38 -2.88
N PRO A 497 -13.02 -1.57 -3.87
CA PRO A 497 -13.42 -2.06 -5.19
C PRO A 497 -14.32 -3.30 -5.10
N GLU A 498 -14.04 -4.20 -4.15
CA GLU A 498 -14.82 -5.41 -3.88
C GLU A 498 -16.22 -5.07 -3.34
N ALA A 499 -16.34 -4.09 -2.44
CA ALA A 499 -17.63 -3.63 -1.94
C ALA A 499 -18.47 -2.96 -3.03
N ALA A 500 -17.83 -2.21 -3.94
CA ALA A 500 -18.49 -1.62 -5.09
C ALA A 500 -18.96 -2.71 -6.08
N ALA A 501 -18.10 -3.68 -6.40
CA ALA A 501 -18.44 -4.82 -7.27
C ALA A 501 -19.61 -5.63 -6.71
N ARG A 502 -19.58 -5.97 -5.41
CA ARG A 502 -20.70 -6.65 -4.72
C ARG A 502 -22.00 -5.88 -4.84
N GLY A 503 -21.97 -4.57 -4.60
CA GLY A 503 -23.14 -3.71 -4.74
C GLY A 503 -23.70 -3.67 -6.18
N VAL A 504 -22.84 -3.78 -7.20
CA VAL A 504 -23.28 -3.91 -8.60
C VAL A 504 -23.91 -5.28 -8.84
N VAL A 505 -23.28 -6.37 -8.42
CA VAL A 505 -23.79 -7.74 -8.60
C VAL A 505 -25.14 -7.92 -7.92
N GLU A 506 -25.27 -7.51 -6.66
CA GLU A 506 -26.55 -7.57 -5.93
C GLU A 506 -27.67 -6.83 -6.68
N ARG A 507 -27.40 -5.63 -7.20
CA ARG A 507 -28.38 -4.88 -8.01
C ARG A 507 -28.75 -5.65 -9.26
N LEU A 508 -27.79 -6.12 -10.03
CA LEU A 508 -28.03 -6.88 -11.28
C LEU A 508 -28.88 -8.13 -11.06
N ARG A 509 -28.64 -8.86 -9.95
CA ARG A 509 -29.45 -10.03 -9.58
C ARG A 509 -30.85 -9.64 -9.14
N LEU A 510 -31.01 -8.58 -8.36
CA LEU A 510 -32.33 -8.07 -7.97
C LEU A 510 -33.16 -7.61 -9.17
N THR A 511 -32.56 -6.92 -10.15
CA THR A 511 -33.24 -6.53 -11.40
C THR A 511 -33.71 -7.77 -12.17
N THR A 512 -32.87 -8.82 -12.21
CA THR A 512 -33.21 -10.09 -12.88
C THR A 512 -34.31 -10.86 -12.15
N GLN A 513 -34.32 -10.88 -10.81
CA GLN A 513 -35.31 -11.59 -9.99
C GLN A 513 -36.67 -10.89 -9.93
N ARG A 514 -36.71 -9.56 -10.00
CA ARG A 514 -37.96 -8.78 -9.96
C ARG A 514 -38.84 -8.95 -11.19
N GLY A 515 -38.34 -9.59 -12.24
CA GLY A 515 -39.14 -9.84 -13.44
C GLY A 515 -39.55 -8.56 -14.16
N ASP A 516 -38.69 -7.53 -14.18
CA ASP A 516 -38.73 -6.47 -15.21
C ASP A 516 -38.35 -7.10 -16.57
N ALA A 517 -39.19 -8.04 -17.00
CA ALA A 517 -38.94 -9.02 -18.03
C ALA A 517 -39.81 -8.71 -19.27
N GLU A 518 -39.20 -8.10 -20.27
CA GLU A 518 -39.38 -8.53 -21.67
C GLU A 518 -37.99 -8.81 -22.28
N PRO A 519 -37.34 -9.94 -21.89
CA PRO A 519 -35.89 -10.08 -21.95
C PRO A 519 -35.32 -10.36 -23.34
N GLU A 520 -36.13 -10.75 -24.33
CA GLU A 520 -35.67 -10.94 -25.71
C GLU A 520 -36.05 -9.75 -26.60
N GLN A 521 -37.27 -9.23 -26.51
CA GLN A 521 -37.78 -8.17 -27.41
C GLN A 521 -37.13 -6.80 -27.16
N GLU A 522 -37.01 -6.35 -25.90
CA GLU A 522 -36.31 -5.09 -25.58
C GLU A 522 -34.82 -5.20 -25.87
N TRP A 523 -34.23 -6.37 -25.61
CA TRP A 523 -32.84 -6.67 -25.91
C TRP A 523 -32.55 -6.67 -27.42
N LEU A 524 -33.39 -7.34 -28.22
CA LEU A 524 -33.35 -7.27 -29.68
C LEU A 524 -33.56 -5.83 -30.16
N GLY A 525 -34.47 -5.09 -29.54
CA GLY A 525 -34.72 -3.68 -29.83
C GLY A 525 -33.48 -2.80 -29.60
N ARG A 526 -32.78 -2.96 -28.48
CA ARG A 526 -31.53 -2.24 -28.15
C ARG A 526 -30.37 -2.65 -29.06
N GLN A 527 -30.23 -3.94 -29.37
CA GLN A 527 -29.20 -4.44 -30.30
C GLN A 527 -29.37 -3.83 -31.70
N ILE A 528 -30.60 -3.69 -32.16
CA ILE A 528 -30.88 -3.06 -33.44
C ILE A 528 -30.74 -1.54 -33.36
N ASP A 529 -31.07 -0.89 -32.24
CA ASP A 529 -30.81 0.55 -32.03
C ASP A 529 -29.30 0.87 -32.10
N LEU A 530 -28.43 0.00 -31.58
CA LEU A 530 -26.98 0.10 -31.76
C LEU A 530 -26.57 -0.01 -33.24
N ALA A 531 -27.12 -0.98 -33.97
CA ALA A 531 -26.87 -1.12 -35.40
C ALA A 531 -27.37 0.10 -36.21
N VAL A 532 -28.47 0.73 -35.79
CA VAL A 532 -28.96 2.00 -36.36
C VAL A 532 -27.95 3.13 -36.16
N ARG A 533 -27.42 3.29 -34.94
CA ARG A 533 -26.40 4.31 -34.62
C ARG A 533 -25.12 4.09 -35.43
N GLY A 534 -24.68 2.84 -35.56
CA GLY A 534 -23.48 2.45 -36.31
C GLY A 534 -23.65 2.39 -37.83
N ARG A 535 -24.91 2.42 -38.34
CA ARG A 535 -25.26 2.09 -39.74
C ARG A 535 -24.70 0.74 -40.21
N THR A 536 -24.63 -0.23 -39.30
CA THR A 536 -24.01 -1.53 -39.54
C THR A 536 -25.03 -2.51 -40.13
N PRO A 537 -24.69 -3.27 -41.19
CA PRO A 537 -25.51 -4.38 -41.67
C PRO A 537 -25.77 -5.43 -40.58
N ILE A 538 -27.02 -5.89 -40.47
CA ILE A 538 -27.40 -6.97 -39.56
C ILE A 538 -28.24 -8.01 -40.31
N ARG A 539 -28.12 -9.27 -39.88
CA ARG A 539 -28.96 -10.37 -40.33
C ARG A 539 -30.04 -10.64 -39.29
N VAL A 540 -31.30 -10.48 -39.68
CA VAL A 540 -32.47 -10.64 -38.81
C VAL A 540 -33.27 -11.85 -39.26
N VAL A 541 -33.49 -12.83 -38.38
CA VAL A 541 -34.34 -13.99 -38.67
C VAL A 541 -35.75 -13.71 -38.16
N VAL A 542 -36.74 -13.75 -39.03
CA VAL A 542 -38.14 -13.45 -38.71
C VAL A 542 -39.00 -14.69 -38.86
N ARG A 543 -39.84 -14.98 -37.87
CA ARG A 543 -40.87 -16.02 -37.93
C ARG A 543 -42.07 -15.53 -38.73
N MET A 544 -42.36 -16.22 -39.83
CA MET A 544 -43.46 -15.93 -40.72
C MET A 544 -44.78 -16.54 -40.18
N PRO A 545 -45.95 -16.05 -40.62
CA PRO A 545 -47.25 -16.56 -40.16
C PRO A 545 -47.51 -18.05 -40.41
N ASP A 546 -46.78 -18.67 -41.34
CA ASP A 546 -46.85 -20.10 -41.65
C ASP A 546 -45.93 -20.96 -40.74
N GLY A 547 -45.27 -20.34 -39.76
CA GLY A 547 -44.34 -20.99 -38.85
C GLY A 547 -42.93 -21.16 -39.40
N SER A 548 -42.66 -20.77 -40.64
CA SER A 548 -41.31 -20.80 -41.21
C SER A 548 -40.45 -19.63 -40.71
N GLU A 549 -39.14 -19.84 -40.61
CA GLU A 549 -38.19 -18.79 -40.22
C GLU A 549 -37.42 -18.31 -41.46
N ARG A 550 -37.37 -16.99 -41.67
CA ARG A 550 -36.77 -16.39 -42.86
C ARG A 550 -35.73 -15.33 -42.49
N PRO A 551 -34.47 -15.48 -42.94
CA PRO A 551 -33.43 -14.50 -42.71
C PRO A 551 -33.55 -13.30 -43.66
N PHE A 552 -33.25 -12.09 -43.15
CA PHE A 552 -33.15 -10.84 -43.90
C PHE A 552 -31.85 -10.12 -43.54
N SER A 553 -31.02 -9.77 -44.53
CA SER A 553 -29.85 -8.91 -44.32
C SER A 553 -30.26 -7.45 -44.57
N ILE A 554 -30.30 -6.65 -43.50
CA ILE A 554 -30.80 -5.28 -43.53
C ILE A 554 -29.77 -4.30 -42.96
N VAL A 555 -29.70 -3.10 -43.52
CA VAL A 555 -29.08 -1.94 -42.86
C VAL A 555 -30.20 -1.17 -42.13
N PRO A 556 -30.31 -1.29 -40.80
CA PRO A 556 -31.41 -0.73 -40.05
C PRO A 556 -31.27 0.79 -39.98
N THR A 557 -32.38 1.50 -40.12
CA THR A 557 -32.46 2.96 -40.14
C THR A 557 -33.21 3.50 -38.91
N SER A 558 -34.15 2.73 -38.36
CA SER A 558 -34.79 3.04 -37.08
C SER A 558 -35.44 1.81 -36.43
N VAL A 559 -35.57 1.86 -35.10
CA VAL A 559 -36.42 0.96 -34.31
C VAL A 559 -37.30 1.79 -33.41
N ALA A 560 -38.61 1.71 -33.61
CA ALA A 560 -39.58 2.42 -32.80
C ALA A 560 -40.93 1.73 -32.85
N ALA A 561 -41.72 1.83 -31.78
CA ALA A 561 -43.07 1.26 -31.69
C ALA A 561 -43.14 -0.24 -32.07
N GLY A 562 -42.13 -1.02 -31.67
CA GLY A 562 -42.07 -2.47 -31.92
C GLY A 562 -41.85 -2.84 -33.40
N ARG A 563 -41.30 -1.94 -34.22
CA ARG A 563 -40.98 -2.19 -35.64
C ARG A 563 -39.56 -1.76 -35.97
N ILE A 564 -38.93 -2.54 -36.83
CA ILE A 564 -37.60 -2.29 -37.40
C ILE A 564 -37.80 -1.80 -38.82
N ARG A 565 -37.19 -0.67 -39.17
CA ARG A 565 -37.18 -0.15 -40.54
C ARG A 565 -35.74 -0.13 -41.04
N GLY A 566 -35.50 -0.63 -42.25
CA GLY A 566 -34.17 -0.72 -42.81
C GLY A 566 -34.16 -1.04 -44.30
N LYS A 567 -33.00 -0.90 -44.93
CA LYS A 567 -32.79 -1.25 -46.33
C LYS A 567 -32.34 -2.71 -46.43
N ASP A 568 -33.10 -3.55 -47.12
CA ASP A 568 -32.72 -4.93 -47.44
C ASP A 568 -31.64 -4.92 -48.52
N ILE A 569 -30.49 -5.52 -48.23
CA ILE A 569 -29.30 -5.52 -49.09
C ILE A 569 -29.51 -6.42 -50.31
N ALA A 570 -30.19 -7.55 -50.14
CA ALA A 570 -30.39 -8.54 -51.20
C ALA A 570 -31.49 -8.12 -52.19
N ALA A 571 -32.53 -7.46 -51.69
CA ALA A 571 -33.66 -7.03 -52.49
C ALA A 571 -33.62 -5.55 -52.92
N ASP A 572 -32.64 -4.77 -52.42
CA ASP A 572 -32.48 -3.33 -52.64
C ASP A 572 -33.75 -2.49 -52.37
N VAL A 573 -34.55 -2.92 -51.40
CA VAL A 573 -35.83 -2.27 -51.04
C VAL A 573 -35.89 -1.94 -49.55
N GLU A 574 -36.63 -0.89 -49.22
CA GLU A 574 -36.92 -0.54 -47.83
C GLU A 574 -37.95 -1.52 -47.24
N ARG A 575 -37.62 -2.13 -46.10
CA ARG A 575 -38.48 -3.09 -45.40
C ARG A 575 -38.81 -2.60 -43.99
N THR A 576 -40.02 -2.94 -43.55
CA THR A 576 -40.44 -2.78 -42.15
C THR A 576 -40.80 -4.16 -41.60
N LEU A 577 -40.11 -4.58 -40.53
CA LEU A 577 -40.28 -5.88 -39.89
C LEU A 577 -40.82 -5.68 -38.47
N PRO A 578 -41.85 -6.42 -38.02
CA PRO A 578 -42.31 -6.36 -36.63
C PRO A 578 -41.26 -7.02 -35.72
N LEU A 579 -40.85 -6.29 -34.68
CA LEU A 579 -39.86 -6.76 -33.69
C LEU A 579 -40.36 -8.03 -32.98
N SER A 580 -41.68 -8.12 -32.76
CA SER A 580 -42.37 -9.27 -32.14
C SER A 580 -42.21 -10.60 -32.86
N LEU A 581 -41.83 -10.58 -34.14
CA LEU A 581 -41.62 -11.79 -34.94
C LEU A 581 -40.14 -12.11 -35.15
N VAL A 582 -39.23 -11.30 -34.61
CA VAL A 582 -37.79 -11.56 -34.74
C VAL A 582 -37.37 -12.64 -33.75
N VAL A 583 -36.66 -13.64 -34.28
CA VAL A 583 -36.16 -14.80 -33.56
C VAL A 583 -34.68 -14.62 -33.18
N SER A 584 -33.88 -14.03 -34.07
CA SER A 584 -32.47 -13.73 -33.79
C SER A 584 -31.97 -12.54 -34.62
N VAL A 585 -30.93 -11.87 -34.11
CA VAL A 585 -30.21 -10.79 -34.79
C VAL A 585 -28.71 -11.08 -34.67
N ASP A 586 -28.04 -11.21 -35.82
CA ASP A 586 -26.59 -11.38 -35.92
C ASP A 586 -26.00 -10.16 -36.63
N SER A 587 -24.83 -9.67 -36.20
CA SER A 587 -24.11 -8.65 -36.98
C SER A 587 -23.47 -9.29 -38.22
N GLU A 588 -23.62 -8.66 -39.38
CA GLU A 588 -22.79 -8.96 -40.54
C GLU A 588 -21.57 -8.04 -40.47
N ALA A 589 -20.64 -8.37 -39.57
CA ALA A 589 -19.32 -7.73 -39.47
C ALA A 589 -18.31 -8.44 -40.38
#